data_AF-A6KYU7-F1
#
_entry.id   AF-A6KYU7-F1
#
_cell.length_a   1.000
_cell.length_b   1.000
_cell.length_c   1.000
_cell.angle_alpha   90.00
_cell.angle_beta   90.00
_cell.angle_gamma   90.00
#
_symmetry.space_group_name_H-M   'P 1'
#
loop_
_entity.id
_entity.type
_entity.pdbx_description
1 polymer ?
#
loop_
_entity_poly.entity_id
_entity_poly.type
_entity_poly.pdbx_seq_one_letter_code
_entity_poly.pdbx_strand_id
1 'polypeptide(L)'
;MYFIHYIQTYASVNRKGSELQSHILKFKDCLLKDRNALDDLKEEIHCRIEELDARYPRTQPLHFDAGNDSGRWYIHVKGKPDNLVCIISIAKVRNLLGKGTVSFPGKDKDGEKG
;
A
#
# COMPACT_ATOMS: atom_id res chain seq x y z
N MET A 1 -11.77 -9.60 1.13
CA MET A 1 -11.38 -8.45 1.97
C MET A 1 -9.94 -8.58 2.43
N TYR A 2 -9.18 -7.51 2.26
CA TYR A 2 -7.80 -7.37 2.69
C TYR A 2 -7.70 -6.13 3.58
N PHE A 3 -6.92 -6.21 4.64
CA PHE A 3 -6.74 -5.11 5.60
C PHE A 3 -5.26 -4.79 5.71
N ILE A 4 -4.90 -3.51 5.59
CA ILE A 4 -3.52 -3.07 5.81
C ILE A 4 -3.28 -3.01 7.31
N HIS A 5 -2.71 -4.09 7.84
CA HIS A 5 -2.55 -4.33 9.27
C HIS A 5 -1.50 -3.43 9.89
N TYR A 6 -0.34 -3.32 9.24
CA TYR A 6 0.78 -2.56 9.77
C TYR A 6 1.70 -2.12 8.63
N ILE A 7 2.26 -0.92 8.78
CA ILE A 7 3.29 -0.38 7.90
C ILE A 7 4.53 -0.15 8.76
N GLN A 8 5.61 -0.83 8.42
CA GLN A 8 6.92 -0.64 9.02
C GLN A 8 7.74 0.31 8.14
N THR A 9 7.94 1.53 8.62
CA THR A 9 8.85 2.49 7.99
C THR A 9 10.23 2.41 8.65
N TYR A 10 11.28 2.22 7.85
CA TYR A 10 12.66 2.27 8.34
C TYR A 10 13.20 3.70 8.33
N ALA A 11 14.37 3.93 8.92
CA ALA A 11 15.00 5.26 8.92
C ALA A 11 15.04 5.82 7.48
N SER A 12 14.48 7.01 7.29
CA SER A 12 14.38 7.64 5.99
C SER A 12 15.78 8.02 5.51
N VAL A 13 16.43 7.09 4.81
CA VAL A 13 17.79 7.29 4.30
C VAL A 13 17.89 8.50 3.35
N ASN A 14 16.77 8.89 2.71
CA ASN A 14 16.68 9.98 1.73
C ASN A 14 15.31 10.71 1.78
N ARG A 15 15.23 11.95 1.24
CA ARG A 15 13.96 12.70 1.03
C ARG A 15 12.91 11.87 0.27
N LYS A 16 13.35 11.12 -0.75
CA LYS A 16 12.52 10.17 -1.52
C LYS A 16 11.83 9.13 -0.62
N GLY A 17 12.60 8.53 0.30
CA GLY A 17 12.09 7.55 1.25
C GLY A 17 11.06 8.17 2.20
N SER A 18 11.33 9.39 2.70
CA SER A 18 10.39 10.10 3.57
C SER A 18 9.07 10.44 2.86
N GLU A 19 9.10 10.89 1.61
CA GLU A 19 7.89 11.16 0.83
C GLU A 19 7.09 9.88 0.58
N LEU A 20 7.76 8.80 0.18
CA LEU A 20 7.10 7.52 -0.07
C LEU A 20 6.47 6.96 1.20
N GLN A 21 7.21 6.98 2.32
CA GLN A 21 6.71 6.54 3.62
C GLN A 21 5.49 7.33 4.05
N SER A 22 5.52 8.66 3.95
CA SER A 22 4.37 9.50 4.29
C SER A 22 3.16 9.23 3.40
N HIS A 23 3.37 8.87 2.13
CA HIS A 23 2.30 8.50 1.22
C HIS A 23 1.71 7.13 1.60
N ILE A 24 2.54 6.12 1.81
CA ILE A 24 2.11 4.76 2.20
C ILE A 24 1.39 4.76 3.55
N LEU A 25 1.86 5.57 4.52
CA LEU A 25 1.24 5.73 5.83
C LEU A 25 -0.22 6.21 5.76
N LYS A 26 -0.65 6.87 4.67
CA LYS A 26 -2.06 7.25 4.48
C LYS A 26 -2.97 6.05 4.25
N PHE A 27 -2.42 4.96 3.73
CA PHE A 27 -3.14 3.71 3.52
C PHE A 27 -3.10 2.79 4.74
N LYS A 28 -2.47 3.23 5.83
CA LYS A 28 -2.54 2.49 7.11
C LYS A 28 -4.00 2.34 7.52
N ASP A 29 -4.37 1.15 7.98
CA ASP A 29 -5.72 0.84 8.45
C ASP A 29 -6.80 0.92 7.34
N CYS A 30 -6.42 0.97 6.05
CA CYS A 30 -7.37 0.87 4.95
C CYS A 30 -7.86 -0.57 4.75
N LEU A 31 -9.17 -0.68 4.52
CA LEU A 31 -9.86 -1.94 4.25
C LEU A 31 -10.21 -2.03 2.77
N LEU A 32 -9.61 -2.99 2.09
CA LEU A 32 -9.81 -3.28 0.68
C LEU A 32 -10.86 -4.41 0.55
N LYS A 33 -11.93 -4.17 -0.20
CA LYS A 33 -13.04 -5.13 -0.35
C LYS A 33 -12.61 -6.35 -1.17
N ASP A 34 -11.94 -6.09 -2.28
CA ASP A 34 -11.68 -7.05 -3.34
C ASP A 34 -10.20 -7.12 -3.72
N ARG A 35 -9.85 -8.13 -4.52
CA ARG A 35 -8.51 -8.25 -5.11
C ARG A 35 -8.21 -7.09 -6.07
N ASN A 36 -9.22 -6.59 -6.79
CA ASN A 36 -9.03 -5.43 -7.67
C ASN A 36 -8.54 -4.21 -6.90
N ALA A 37 -9.18 -3.87 -5.77
CA ALA A 37 -8.73 -2.76 -4.93
C ALA A 37 -7.30 -2.95 -4.38
N LEU A 38 -6.88 -4.21 -4.21
CA LEU A 38 -5.51 -4.55 -3.82
C LEU A 38 -4.52 -4.36 -4.97
N ASP A 39 -4.89 -4.72 -6.20
CA ASP A 39 -4.06 -4.48 -7.37
C ASP A 39 -4.02 -2.98 -7.75
N ASP A 40 -5.13 -2.25 -7.61
CA ASP A 40 -5.18 -0.78 -7.76
C ASP A 40 -4.18 -0.09 -6.82
N LEU A 41 -4.13 -0.52 -5.55
CA LEU A 41 -3.18 0.02 -4.58
C LEU A 41 -1.73 -0.33 -4.94
N LYS A 42 -1.46 -1.53 -5.47
CA LYS A 42 -0.11 -1.88 -5.95
C LYS A 42 0.30 -0.95 -7.09
N GLU A 43 -0.58 -0.72 -8.05
CA GLU A 43 -0.33 0.19 -9.18
C GLU A 43 -0.12 1.62 -8.70
N GLU A 44 -0.91 2.10 -7.73
CA GLU A 44 -0.74 3.44 -7.15
C GLU A 44 0.63 3.61 -6.48
N ILE A 45 1.06 2.62 -5.70
CA ILE A 45 2.41 2.61 -5.10
C ILE A 45 3.50 2.56 -6.18
N HIS A 46 3.32 1.75 -7.22
CA HIS A 46 4.25 1.67 -8.35
C HIS A 46 4.39 3.00 -9.07
N CYS A 47 3.27 3.63 -9.43
CA CYS A 47 3.22 4.93 -10.09
C CYS A 47 3.89 6.00 -9.23
N ARG A 48 3.62 5.99 -7.91
CA ARG A 48 4.26 6.94 -6.99
C ARG A 48 5.77 6.72 -6.86
N ILE A 49 6.23 5.47 -6.90
CA ILE A 49 7.66 5.16 -6.91
C ILE A 49 8.32 5.69 -8.18
N GLU A 50 7.71 5.50 -9.36
CA GLU A 50 8.24 6.00 -10.64
C GLU A 50 8.29 7.53 -10.68
N GLU A 51 7.24 8.21 -10.22
CA GLU A 51 7.21 9.67 -10.10
C GLU A 51 8.34 10.18 -9.19
N LEU A 52 8.54 9.52 -8.04
CA LEU A 52 9.61 9.84 -7.11
C LEU A 52 11.00 9.51 -7.68
N ASP A 53 11.13 8.47 -8.51
CA ASP A 53 12.38 8.14 -9.17
C ASP A 53 12.76 9.20 -10.20
N ALA A 54 11.80 9.62 -11.03
CA ALA A 54 11.97 10.72 -11.98
C ALA A 54 12.28 12.06 -11.28
N ARG A 55 11.67 12.31 -10.12
CA ARG A 55 11.90 13.53 -9.32
C ARG A 55 13.25 13.54 -8.62
N TYR A 56 13.79 12.37 -8.26
CA TYR A 56 15.06 12.22 -7.57
C TYR A 56 16.05 11.33 -8.35
N PRO A 57 16.51 11.75 -9.55
CA PRO A 57 17.36 10.93 -10.42
C PRO A 57 18.74 10.64 -9.84
N ARG A 58 19.16 11.37 -8.80
CA ARG A 58 20.41 11.12 -8.07
C ARG A 58 20.32 10.01 -7.03
N THR A 59 19.11 9.56 -6.70
CA THR A 59 18.88 8.49 -5.73
C THR A 59 18.71 7.16 -6.45
N GLN A 60 19.02 6.06 -5.78
CA GLN A 60 18.82 4.74 -6.39
C GLN A 60 17.31 4.45 -6.59
N PRO A 61 16.96 3.74 -7.68
CA PRO A 61 15.59 3.33 -7.93
C PRO A 61 15.07 2.41 -6.84
N LEU A 62 13.80 2.54 -6.51
CA LEU A 62 13.13 1.69 -5.54
C LEU A 62 12.50 0.51 -6.27
N HIS A 63 12.55 -0.65 -5.65
CA HIS A 63 11.87 -1.85 -6.10
C HIS A 63 10.76 -2.18 -5.10
N PHE A 64 9.58 -2.45 -5.66
CA PHE A 64 8.41 -2.88 -4.92
C PHE A 64 8.22 -4.37 -5.21
N ASP A 65 8.25 -5.17 -4.14
CA ASP A 65 7.99 -6.59 -4.17
C ASP A 65 6.70 -6.86 -3.38
N ALA A 66 5.60 -7.01 -4.12
CA ALA A 66 4.37 -7.56 -3.59
C ALA A 66 4.43 -9.08 -3.66
N GLY A 67 5.00 -9.71 -2.63
CA GLY A 67 5.06 -11.17 -2.52
C GLY A 67 3.72 -11.82 -2.85
N ASN A 68 3.77 -12.94 -3.59
CA ASN A 68 2.66 -13.46 -4.41
C ASN A 68 1.36 -13.83 -3.66
N ASP A 69 1.32 -13.82 -2.33
CA ASP A 69 0.10 -14.06 -1.51
C ASP A 69 0.37 -13.97 0.01
N SER A 70 1.60 -13.69 0.42
CA SER A 70 2.02 -13.67 1.83
C SER A 70 1.44 -12.50 2.64
N GLY A 71 0.74 -11.56 1.99
CA GLY A 71 0.21 -10.39 2.66
C GLY A 71 1.33 -9.53 3.23
N ARG A 72 2.53 -9.54 2.63
CA ARG A 72 3.60 -8.62 2.97
C ARG A 72 4.21 -8.09 1.70
N TRP A 73 4.26 -6.77 1.60
CA TRP A 73 4.92 -6.06 0.51
C TRP A 73 6.19 -5.43 1.04
N TYR A 74 7.25 -5.52 0.25
CA TYR A 74 8.57 -5.05 0.60
C TYR A 74 8.97 -3.97 -0.39
N ILE A 75 9.46 -2.86 0.14
CA ILE A 75 10.03 -1.79 -0.66
C ILE A 75 11.49 -1.69 -0.27
N HIS A 76 12.35 -1.98 -1.22
CA HIS A 76 13.80 -1.91 -1.03
C HIS A 76 14.45 -1.15 -2.16
N VAL A 77 15.70 -0.75 -1.96
CA VAL A 77 16.47 -0.11 -3.02
C VAL A 77 16.91 -1.17 -4.04
N LYS A 78 16.79 -0.87 -5.34
CA LYS A 78 17.18 -1.78 -6.42
C LYS A 78 18.68 -2.07 -6.32
N GLY A 79 19.04 -3.36 -6.26
CA GLY A 79 20.41 -3.83 -6.12
C GLY A 79 20.93 -3.93 -4.68
N LYS A 80 20.15 -3.50 -3.67
CA LYS A 80 20.49 -3.62 -2.25
C LYS A 80 19.26 -4.04 -1.43
N PRO A 81 19.00 -5.35 -1.27
CA PRO A 81 17.86 -5.84 -0.48
C PRO A 81 18.00 -5.51 1.02
N ASP A 82 19.22 -5.29 1.52
CA ASP A 82 19.47 -4.85 2.91
C ASP A 82 18.93 -3.44 3.21
N ASN A 83 18.76 -2.61 2.17
CA ASN A 83 18.22 -1.26 2.30
C ASN A 83 16.70 -1.28 2.14
N LEU A 84 16.02 -1.81 3.15
CA LEU A 84 14.57 -1.73 3.28
C LEU A 84 14.12 -0.30 3.58
N VAL A 85 13.17 0.19 2.80
CA VAL A 85 12.56 1.52 2.97
C VAL A 85 11.25 1.39 3.73
N CYS A 86 10.43 0.42 3.34
CA CYS A 86 9.10 0.23 3.90
C CYS A 86 8.68 -1.24 3.77
N ILE A 87 7.99 -1.77 4.78
CA ILE A 87 7.31 -3.06 4.72
C ILE A 87 5.84 -2.82 5.01
N ILE A 88 4.96 -3.34 4.17
CA ILE A 88 3.51 -3.20 4.31
C ILE A 88 2.96 -4.59 4.58
N SER A 89 2.35 -4.79 5.74
CA SER A 89 1.67 -6.04 6.08
C SER A 89 0.18 -5.90 5.81
N ILE A 90 -0.34 -6.79 4.97
CA ILE A 90 -1.73 -6.94 4.57
C ILE A 90 -2.26 -8.26 5.11
N ALA A 91 -3.32 -8.21 5.90
CA ALA A 91 -4.03 -9.38 6.37
C ALA A 91 -5.21 -9.70 5.45
N LYS A 92 -5.32 -10.94 4.98
CA LYS A 92 -6.52 -11.42 4.30
C LYS A 92 -7.60 -11.71 5.34
N VAL A 93 -8.68 -10.92 5.33
CA VAL A 93 -9.81 -11.07 6.25
C VAL A 93 -10.74 -12.15 5.69
N ARG A 94 -10.83 -13.29 6.40
CA ARG A 94 -11.64 -14.44 5.99
C ARG A 94 -13.09 -14.39 6.49
N ASN A 95 -13.36 -13.80 7.65
CA ASN A 95 -14.72 -13.66 8.22
C ASN A 95 -14.80 -12.39 9.09
N LEU A 96 -15.90 -11.63 8.97
CA LEU A 96 -16.29 -10.61 9.96
C LEU A 96 -16.98 -11.34 11.13
N LEU A 97 -16.28 -11.54 12.23
CA LEU A 97 -16.89 -12.02 13.48
C LEU A 97 -17.59 -10.86 14.17
N GLY A 98 -18.85 -10.62 13.78
CA GLY A 98 -19.75 -9.69 14.44
C GLY A 98 -20.81 -9.13 13.49
N LYS A 99 -22.08 -9.13 13.92
CA LYS A 99 -23.14 -8.31 13.31
C LYS A 99 -22.84 -6.83 13.59
N GLY A 100 -21.82 -6.29 12.94
CA GLY A 100 -21.49 -4.87 12.98
C GLY A 100 -21.73 -4.30 11.60
N THR A 101 -22.66 -3.34 11.49
CA THR A 101 -22.88 -2.56 10.28
C THR A 101 -21.58 -1.83 9.94
N VAL A 102 -20.88 -2.30 8.90
CA VAL A 102 -19.68 -1.64 8.39
C VAL A 102 -20.14 -0.50 7.48
N SER A 103 -20.11 0.72 8.01
CA SER A 103 -20.30 1.92 7.19
C SER A 103 -19.00 2.24 6.46
N PHE A 104 -19.01 2.11 5.14
CA PHE A 104 -17.93 2.55 4.27
C PHE A 104 -18.08 4.05 4.02
N PRO A 105 -17.06 4.89 4.28
CA PRO A 105 -17.09 6.26 3.80
C PRO A 105 -16.88 6.24 2.28
N GLY A 106 -17.94 6.54 1.53
CA GLY A 106 -17.88 6.77 0.09
C GLY A 106 -18.52 5.70 -0.78
N LYS A 107 -19.86 5.67 -0.82
CA LYS A 107 -20.62 5.86 -2.07
C LYS A 107 -22.11 6.00 -1.74
N ASP A 108 -22.55 7.24 -1.61
CA ASP A 108 -23.95 7.59 -1.71
C ASP A 108 -24.31 7.76 -3.21
N LYS A 109 -25.43 7.12 -3.61
CA LYS A 109 -26.27 7.30 -4.82
C LYS A 109 -25.67 6.75 -6.14
N ASP A 110 -26.40 6.10 -7.05
CA ASP A 110 -27.78 6.23 -7.57
C ASP A 110 -28.04 4.95 -8.42
N GLY A 111 -29.22 4.37 -8.66
CA GLY A 111 -30.59 4.68 -8.36
C GLY A 111 -31.46 3.46 -8.76
N GLU A 112 -32.54 3.28 -8.02
CA GLU A 112 -33.65 2.39 -8.31
C GLU A 112 -34.42 2.90 -9.54
N LYS A 113 -34.86 2.00 -10.41
CA LYS A 113 -36.13 2.13 -11.15
C LYS A 113 -36.52 0.79 -11.76
N GLY A 114 -37.73 0.35 -11.40
CA GLY A 114 -38.47 -0.70 -12.08
C GLY A 114 -39.27 -0.18 -13.26
#